data_AF-A0A7X9FH62-F1
#
_entry.id   AF-A0A7X9FH62-F1
#
_cell.length_a   1.000
_cell.length_b   1.000
_cell.length_c   1.000
_cell.angle_alpha   90.00
_cell.angle_beta   90.00
_cell.angle_gamma   90.00
#
_symmetry.space_group_name_H-M   'P 1'
#
loop_
_entity.id
_entity.type
_entity.pdbx_description
1 polymer ?
#
loop_
_entity_poly.entity_id
_entity_poly.type
_entity_poly.pdbx_seq_one_letter_code
_entity_poly.pdbx_strand_id
1 'polypeptide(L)'
;MRHRIVFMLLGFWILTVGFAGLHAQGLPAVLPANEDSWSPIGLGTNGIVYSLAVYNNSLIAGGQFSIAGGTAVSCIAAWNGTAWVPLGAGMNGIVQAMIVFDNKLIAGGQFTTAGGEAASYIAAWDGASWSPLGTGMDGFVEALVVY
;
A
#
# COMPACT_ATOMS: atom_id res chain seq x y z
N MET A 1 -20.54 7.12 2.25
CA MET A 1 -19.59 6.30 3.04
C MET A 1 -18.23 6.94 2.91
N ARG A 2 -17.68 7.49 3.98
CA ARG A 2 -16.34 8.09 3.99
C ARG A 2 -15.48 7.23 4.90
N HIS A 3 -14.65 6.35 4.34
CA HIS A 3 -13.68 5.60 5.14
C HIS A 3 -12.48 6.52 5.42
N ARG A 4 -12.32 6.91 6.69
CA ARG A 4 -11.14 7.63 7.17
C ARG A 4 -10.09 6.60 7.56
N ILE A 5 -8.92 6.68 6.94
CA ILE A 5 -7.76 5.85 7.27
C ILE A 5 -7.06 6.51 8.46
N VAL A 6 -7.06 5.86 9.62
CA VAL A 6 -6.26 6.26 10.78
C VAL A 6 -5.16 5.23 10.96
N PHE A 7 -3.91 5.62 10.71
CA PHE A 7 -2.75 4.85 11.13
C PHE A 7 -2.50 5.16 12.61
N MET A 8 -2.46 4.14 13.48
CA MET A 8 -2.01 4.32 14.85
C MET A 8 -0.88 3.34 15.16
N LEU A 9 0.32 3.90 15.37
CA LEU A 9 1.45 3.20 15.98
C LEU A 9 1.14 2.97 17.46
N LEU A 10 1.42 1.74 17.89
CA LEU A 10 1.18 1.11 19.19
C LEU A 10 1.10 2.05 20.41
N GLY A 11 0.00 1.92 21.16
CA GLY A 11 -0.02 2.07 22.62
C GLY A 11 -0.78 3.27 23.17
N PHE A 12 -2.00 3.05 23.69
CA PHE A 12 -2.40 3.36 25.08
C PHE A 12 -3.90 3.09 25.29
N TRP A 13 -4.23 2.30 26.32
CA TRP A 13 -5.57 2.24 26.89
C TRP A 13 -5.69 3.29 28.00
N ILE A 14 -6.74 4.11 27.99
CA ILE A 14 -7.15 4.90 29.17
C ILE A 14 -8.61 4.56 29.52
N LEU A 15 -8.77 3.83 30.63
CA LEU A 15 -9.92 3.83 31.54
C LEU A 15 -9.53 4.84 32.66
N THR A 16 -10.33 5.70 33.27
CA THR A 16 -11.78 5.83 33.54
C THR A 16 -12.01 7.23 34.15
N VAL A 17 -13.19 7.84 34.01
CA VAL A 17 -13.92 8.57 35.10
C VAL A 17 -15.38 8.64 34.63
N GLY A 18 -16.43 8.20 35.32
CA GLY A 18 -16.70 8.16 36.75
C GLY A 18 -17.83 9.15 37.08
N PHE A 19 -19.10 8.79 36.88
CA PHE A 19 -20.22 9.32 37.69
C PHE A 19 -21.49 8.46 37.55
N ALA A 20 -21.95 7.92 38.67
CA ALA A 20 -23.27 7.31 38.83
C ALA A 20 -24.29 8.43 39.11
N GLY A 21 -25.41 8.46 38.39
CA GLY A 21 -26.45 9.48 38.59
C GLY A 21 -27.62 9.37 37.62
N LEU A 22 -28.55 8.47 37.94
CA LEU A 22 -29.97 8.42 37.57
C LEU A 22 -30.54 9.53 36.66
N HIS A 23 -30.77 9.25 35.37
CA HIS A 23 -32.00 9.60 34.65
C HIS A 23 -32.06 8.85 33.32
N ALA A 24 -32.84 7.77 33.28
CA ALA A 24 -33.15 7.06 32.04
C ALA A 24 -34.10 7.91 31.20
N GLN A 25 -33.63 8.51 30.11
CA GLN A 25 -34.40 8.84 28.91
C GLN A 25 -33.47 8.91 27.68
N GLY A 26 -33.52 7.86 26.84
CA GLY A 26 -33.27 7.90 25.39
C GLY A 26 -31.93 8.42 24.85
N LEU A 27 -30.85 7.64 24.97
CA LEU A 27 -29.72 7.70 24.03
C LEU A 27 -29.93 6.61 22.97
N PRO A 28 -30.07 6.93 21.67
CA PRO A 28 -30.14 5.89 20.67
C PRO A 28 -28.74 5.31 20.45
N ALA A 29 -28.73 3.98 20.36
CA ALA A 29 -27.76 3.15 19.67
C ALA A 29 -26.34 3.11 20.23
N VAL A 30 -26.07 2.00 20.93
CA VAL A 30 -24.85 1.21 20.80
C VAL A 30 -24.11 1.55 19.49
N LEU A 31 -22.91 2.15 19.60
CA LEU A 31 -22.02 2.30 18.44
C LEU A 31 -21.93 0.93 17.75
N PRO A 32 -22.16 0.82 16.44
CA PRO A 32 -22.23 -0.47 15.77
C PRO A 32 -20.98 -1.29 16.13
N ALA A 33 -21.23 -2.46 16.71
CA ALA A 33 -20.21 -3.34 17.24
C ALA A 33 -19.44 -4.00 16.10
N ASN A 34 -18.60 -3.22 15.40
CA ASN A 34 -17.59 -3.69 14.44
C ASN A 34 -16.66 -2.58 13.89
N GLU A 35 -16.72 -1.33 14.35
CA GLU A 35 -15.80 -0.30 13.82
C GLU A 35 -14.34 -0.44 14.29
N ASP A 36 -14.08 -1.31 15.28
CA ASP A 36 -12.73 -1.55 15.85
C ASP A 36 -12.12 -2.92 15.48
N SER A 37 -12.79 -3.71 14.63
CA SER A 37 -12.28 -5.03 14.23
C SER A 37 -11.51 -4.96 12.92
N TRP A 38 -10.20 -5.20 12.99
CA TRP A 38 -9.36 -5.34 11.81
C TRP A 38 -9.80 -6.54 10.97
N SER A 39 -10.02 -6.31 9.67
CA SER A 39 -10.27 -7.36 8.67
C SER A 39 -9.12 -7.44 7.66
N PRO A 40 -8.66 -8.65 7.27
CA PRO A 40 -7.61 -8.79 6.28
C PRO A 40 -8.07 -8.33 4.88
N ILE A 41 -7.16 -7.76 4.08
CA ILE A 41 -7.42 -7.41 2.69
C ILE A 41 -7.10 -8.59 1.77
N GLY A 42 -8.06 -9.52 1.68
CA GLY A 42 -7.89 -10.78 0.96
C GLY A 42 -6.88 -11.72 1.62
N LEU A 43 -6.21 -12.55 0.82
CA LEU A 43 -5.26 -13.57 1.31
C LEU A 43 -3.84 -13.04 1.60
N GLY A 44 -3.62 -11.73 1.48
CA GLY A 44 -2.29 -11.12 1.65
C GLY A 44 -1.30 -11.48 0.53
N THR A 45 0.00 -11.32 0.82
CA THR A 45 1.11 -11.62 -0.10
C THR A 45 1.89 -12.86 0.35
N ASN A 46 2.55 -13.57 -0.57
CA ASN A 46 3.40 -14.73 -0.25
C ASN A 46 4.85 -14.36 0.14
N GLY A 47 5.13 -13.08 0.35
CA GLY A 47 6.45 -12.57 0.63
C GLY A 47 6.42 -11.19 1.28
N ILE A 48 7.60 -10.62 1.50
CA ILE A 48 7.77 -9.37 2.25
C ILE A 48 7.30 -8.18 1.40
N VAL A 49 6.46 -7.34 1.98
CA VAL A 49 6.11 -6.02 1.43
C VAL A 49 7.06 -5.00 2.05
N TYR A 50 7.89 -4.36 1.23
CA TYR A 50 8.84 -3.34 1.69
C TYR A 50 8.25 -1.93 1.61
N SER A 51 7.34 -1.69 0.67
CA SER A 51 6.78 -0.36 0.43
C SER A 51 5.29 -0.42 0.13
N LEU A 52 4.57 0.57 0.64
CA LEU A 52 3.16 0.82 0.34
C LEU A 52 3.01 2.27 -0.13
N ALA A 53 2.24 2.47 -1.20
CA ALA A 53 1.91 3.80 -1.71
C ALA A 53 0.44 3.84 -2.14
N VAL A 54 -0.19 5.01 -2.14
CA VAL A 54 -1.54 5.18 -2.71
C VAL A 54 -1.41 5.91 -4.04
N TYR A 55 -1.92 5.30 -5.10
CA TYR A 55 -1.91 5.87 -6.46
C TYR A 55 -3.28 5.65 -7.11
N ASN A 56 -3.90 6.71 -7.65
CA ASN A 56 -5.22 6.66 -8.29
C ASN A 56 -6.27 5.86 -7.50
N ASN A 57 -6.44 6.21 -6.21
CA ASN A 57 -7.36 5.55 -5.27
C ASN A 57 -7.11 4.05 -5.02
N SER A 58 -5.98 3.51 -5.49
CA SER A 58 -5.57 2.13 -5.25
C SER A 58 -4.40 2.09 -4.27
N LEU A 59 -4.42 1.11 -3.35
CA LEU A 59 -3.25 0.84 -2.51
C LEU A 59 -2.29 -0.03 -3.29
N ILE A 60 -1.06 0.44 -3.47
CA ILE A 60 -0.01 -0.27 -4.18
C ILE A 60 0.95 -0.87 -3.17
N ALA A 61 1.24 -2.16 -3.31
CA ALA A 61 2.26 -2.87 -2.56
C ALA A 61 3.44 -3.18 -3.46
N GLY A 62 4.64 -2.86 -2.98
CA GLY A 62 5.92 -3.18 -3.60
C GLY A 62 6.76 -3.99 -2.62
N GLY A 63 7.43 -5.04 -3.10
CA GLY A 63 8.21 -5.89 -2.22
C GLY A 63 8.92 -7.04 -2.91
N GLN A 64 9.20 -8.08 -2.14
CA GLN A 64 9.71 -9.38 -2.61
C GLN A 64 8.59 -10.41 -2.48
N PHE A 65 7.68 -10.43 -3.44
CA PHE A 65 6.57 -11.38 -3.50
C PHE A 65 6.19 -11.69 -4.96
N SER A 66 5.60 -12.87 -5.17
CA SER A 66 5.14 -13.33 -6.49
C SER A 66 3.63 -13.63 -6.52
N ILE A 67 2.95 -13.55 -5.37
CA ILE A 67 1.51 -13.75 -5.24
C ILE A 67 0.96 -12.66 -4.33
N ALA A 68 -0.15 -12.04 -4.73
CA ALA A 68 -0.95 -11.13 -3.93
C ALA A 68 -2.44 -11.48 -4.08
N GLY A 69 -3.14 -11.73 -2.96
CA GLY A 69 -4.55 -12.10 -2.97
C GLY A 69 -4.88 -13.40 -3.71
N GLY A 70 -3.90 -14.30 -3.88
CA GLY A 70 -4.03 -15.52 -4.69
C GLY A 70 -3.76 -15.32 -6.20
N THR A 71 -3.48 -14.09 -6.62
CA THR A 71 -3.15 -13.74 -8.02
C THR A 71 -1.63 -13.66 -8.19
N ALA A 72 -1.11 -14.21 -9.30
CA ALA A 72 0.29 -14.10 -9.67
C ALA A 72 0.63 -12.66 -10.06
N VAL A 73 1.71 -12.13 -9.49
CA VAL A 73 2.20 -10.76 -9.66
C VAL A 73 3.74 -10.78 -9.63
N SER A 74 4.38 -9.71 -10.05
CA SER A 74 5.86 -9.64 -10.07
C SER A 74 6.34 -8.47 -9.22
N CYS A 75 6.54 -8.72 -7.92
CA CYS A 75 7.08 -7.78 -6.93
C CYS A 75 6.29 -6.48 -6.70
N ILE A 76 5.20 -6.25 -7.43
CA ILE A 76 4.32 -5.10 -7.30
C ILE A 76 2.87 -5.48 -7.62
N ALA A 77 1.93 -5.00 -6.80
CA ALA A 77 0.50 -5.27 -6.94
C ALA A 77 -0.34 -4.08 -6.47
N ALA A 78 -1.53 -3.91 -7.05
CA ALA A 78 -2.49 -2.88 -6.68
C ALA A 78 -3.74 -3.50 -6.07
N TRP A 79 -4.25 -2.94 -4.98
CA TRP A 79 -5.56 -3.24 -4.42
C TRP A 79 -6.59 -2.27 -5.01
N ASN A 80 -7.52 -2.80 -5.80
CA ASN A 80 -8.54 -2.00 -6.49
C ASN A 80 -9.82 -1.77 -5.65
N GLY A 81 -9.80 -2.15 -4.36
CA GLY A 81 -10.97 -2.09 -3.47
C GLY A 81 -11.64 -3.44 -3.24
N THR A 82 -11.47 -4.42 -4.14
CA THR A 82 -12.06 -5.76 -4.02
C THR A 82 -11.05 -6.89 -4.13
N ALA A 83 -9.97 -6.69 -4.90
CA ALA A 83 -8.94 -7.69 -5.12
C ALA A 83 -7.57 -7.03 -5.34
N TRP A 84 -6.53 -7.83 -5.11
CA TRP A 84 -5.18 -7.52 -5.57
C TRP A 84 -5.08 -7.84 -7.06
N VAL A 85 -4.51 -6.92 -7.83
CA VAL A 85 -4.27 -7.07 -9.27
C VAL A 85 -2.81 -6.76 -9.60
N PRO A 86 -2.22 -7.41 -10.61
CA PRO A 86 -0.88 -7.07 -11.08
C PRO A 86 -0.84 -5.64 -11.61
N LEU A 87 0.27 -4.94 -11.38
CA LEU A 87 0.50 -3.60 -11.92
C LEU A 87 1.41 -3.68 -13.15
N GLY A 88 0.79 -3.83 -14.33
CA GLY A 88 1.50 -4.17 -15.57
C GLY A 88 2.14 -5.57 -15.50
N ALA A 89 3.28 -5.76 -16.18
CA ALA A 89 4.09 -6.98 -16.05
C ALA A 89 4.91 -7.04 -14.73
N GLY A 90 4.94 -5.94 -13.97
CA GLY A 90 5.67 -5.79 -12.71
C GLY A 90 7.19 -5.68 -12.90
N MET A 91 7.96 -6.16 -11.90
CA MET A 91 9.41 -6.02 -11.82
C MET A 91 10.11 -7.38 -11.77
N ASN A 92 11.31 -7.48 -12.34
CA ASN A 92 12.14 -8.68 -12.21
C ASN A 92 12.93 -8.79 -10.90
N GLY A 93 12.84 -7.78 -10.04
CA GLY A 93 13.54 -7.70 -8.78
C GLY A 93 12.72 -6.98 -7.71
N ILE A 94 13.30 -6.88 -6.52
CA ILE A 94 12.63 -6.37 -5.33
C ILE A 94 12.31 -4.89 -5.51
N VAL A 95 11.08 -4.48 -5.18
CA VAL A 95 10.71 -3.07 -5.01
C VAL A 95 10.87 -2.71 -3.55
N GLN A 96 11.76 -1.77 -3.24
CA GLN A 96 12.08 -1.35 -1.87
C GLN A 96 11.46 0.00 -1.52
N ALA A 97 11.36 0.90 -2.50
CA ALA A 97 10.82 2.23 -2.31
C ALA A 97 9.78 2.55 -3.38
N MET A 98 8.73 3.27 -3.00
CA MET A 98 7.75 3.82 -3.92
C MET A 98 7.33 5.21 -3.46
N ILE A 99 7.08 6.10 -4.42
CA ILE A 99 6.53 7.42 -4.15
C ILE A 99 5.66 7.89 -5.31
N VAL A 100 4.66 8.72 -5.03
CA VAL A 100 3.92 9.41 -6.08
C VAL A 100 4.52 10.80 -6.28
N PHE A 101 4.93 11.09 -7.51
CA PHE A 101 5.49 12.37 -7.92
C PHE A 101 5.00 12.70 -9.32
N ASP A 102 4.53 13.94 -9.53
CA ASP A 102 4.03 14.42 -10.83
C ASP A 102 3.01 13.47 -11.49
N ASN A 103 2.00 13.04 -10.73
CA ASN A 103 0.95 12.09 -11.15
C ASN A 103 1.46 10.73 -11.65
N LYS A 104 2.71 10.38 -11.35
CA LYS A 104 3.31 9.08 -11.64
C LYS A 104 3.65 8.37 -10.34
N LEU A 105 3.54 7.05 -10.35
CA LEU A 105 4.10 6.23 -9.29
C LEU A 105 5.54 5.88 -9.67
N ILE A 106 6.50 6.37 -8.90
CA ILE A 106 7.92 6.04 -9.05
C ILE A 106 8.22 4.86 -8.14
N ALA A 107 8.83 3.82 -8.69
CA ALA A 107 9.31 2.65 -7.97
C ALA A 107 10.84 2.60 -8.05
N GLY A 108 11.46 2.27 -6.93
CA GLY A 108 12.89 2.05 -6.78
C GLY A 108 13.18 0.74 -6.06
N GLY A 109 14.30 0.10 -6.41
CA GLY A 109 14.76 -1.10 -5.71
C GLY A 109 15.89 -1.84 -6.42
N GLN A 110 15.85 -3.16 -6.37
CA GLN A 110 16.90 -4.06 -6.88
C GLN A 110 16.50 -4.71 -8.21
N PHE A 111 15.69 -4.05 -9.02
CA PHE A 111 15.26 -4.54 -10.34
C PHE A 111 16.09 -3.96 -11.47
N THR A 112 16.19 -4.70 -12.57
CA THR A 112 16.84 -4.23 -13.82
C THR A 112 15.85 -4.16 -14.99
N THR A 113 14.61 -4.64 -14.79
CA THR A 113 13.52 -4.45 -15.74
C THR A 113 12.22 -4.08 -15.03
N ALA A 114 11.43 -3.24 -15.69
CA ALA A 114 10.12 -2.78 -15.25
C ALA A 114 9.13 -2.84 -16.42
N GLY A 115 8.01 -3.55 -16.26
CA GLY A 115 7.03 -3.69 -17.33
C GLY A 115 7.53 -4.46 -18.56
N GLY A 116 8.64 -5.21 -18.44
CA GLY A 116 9.29 -5.90 -19.56
C GLY A 116 10.42 -5.09 -20.23
N GLU A 117 10.54 -3.80 -19.89
CA GLU A 117 11.56 -2.90 -20.45
C GLU A 117 12.76 -2.77 -19.50
N ALA A 118 13.93 -2.45 -20.05
CA ALA A 118 15.14 -2.21 -19.26
C ALA A 118 14.97 -0.95 -18.38
N ALA A 119 15.21 -1.08 -17.08
CA ALA A 119 15.13 0.00 -16.11
C ALA A 119 16.14 -0.23 -14.99
N SER A 120 17.18 0.61 -14.92
CA SER A 120 18.25 0.47 -13.93
C SER A 120 17.80 1.00 -12.57
N TYR A 121 17.19 0.13 -11.76
CA TYR A 121 16.82 0.33 -10.35
C TYR A 121 15.76 1.40 -10.06
N ILE A 122 15.26 2.10 -11.07
CA ILE A 122 14.20 3.10 -10.95
C ILE A 122 13.31 3.14 -12.20
N ALA A 123 11.99 3.19 -11.99
CA ALA A 123 10.99 3.24 -13.04
C ALA A 123 9.78 4.07 -12.61
N ALA A 124 9.05 4.61 -13.59
CA ALA A 124 7.83 5.38 -13.37
C ALA A 124 6.63 4.72 -14.07
N TRP A 125 5.51 4.68 -13.36
CA TRP A 125 4.21 4.24 -13.86
C TRP A 125 3.32 5.44 -14.13
N ASP A 126 2.80 5.52 -15.35
CA ASP A 126 1.96 6.63 -15.83
C ASP A 126 0.44 6.37 -15.71
N GLY A 127 0.06 5.23 -15.14
CA GLY A 127 -1.33 4.76 -15.11
C GLY A 127 -1.61 3.61 -16.06
N ALA A 128 -0.75 3.36 -17.04
CA ALA A 128 -0.92 2.33 -18.06
C ALA A 128 0.34 1.48 -18.28
N SER A 129 1.53 2.07 -18.21
CA SER A 129 2.78 1.36 -18.46
C SER A 129 3.93 1.83 -17.56
N TRP A 130 4.89 0.93 -17.34
CA TRP A 130 6.15 1.24 -16.68
C TRP A 130 7.15 1.74 -17.72
N SER A 131 7.91 2.76 -17.36
CA SER A 131 9.01 3.29 -18.16
C SER A 131 10.23 3.55 -17.28
N PRO A 132 11.46 3.40 -17.80
CA PRO A 132 12.66 3.78 -17.07
C PRO A 132 12.63 5.28 -16.76
N LEU A 133 13.10 5.66 -15.56
CA LEU A 133 13.24 7.07 -15.22
C LEU A 133 14.63 7.58 -15.62
N GLY A 134 14.70 8.31 -16.74
CA GLY A 134 15.96 8.81 -17.27
C GLY A 134 16.91 7.66 -17.66
N THR A 135 18.19 7.79 -17.32
CA THR A 135 19.20 6.73 -17.51
C THR A 135 19.20 5.69 -16.39
N GLY A 136 18.35 5.85 -15.37
CA GLY A 136 18.32 5.03 -14.17
C GLY A 136 19.38 5.44 -13.13
N MET A 137 19.71 4.50 -12.23
CA MET A 137 20.67 4.70 -11.14
C MET A 137 21.85 3.72 -11.26
N ASP A 138 22.98 4.06 -10.63
CA ASP A 138 24.18 3.20 -10.57
C ASP A 138 24.15 2.19 -9.41
N GLY A 139 23.10 2.24 -8.58
CA GLY A 139 22.92 1.36 -7.42
C GLY A 139 21.46 1.24 -7.02
N PHE A 140 21.20 0.36 -6.06
CA PHE A 140 19.85 0.08 -5.58
C PHE A 140 19.21 1.31 -4.95
N VAL A 141 17.91 1.47 -5.19
CA VAL A 141 17.12 2.56 -4.62
C VAL A 141 16.36 2.06 -3.40
N GLU A 142 16.93 2.29 -2.24
CA GLU A 142 16.39 1.85 -0.95
C GLU A 142 15.33 2.82 -0.38
N ALA A 143 15.36 4.10 -0.79
CA ALA A 143 14.43 5.12 -0.31
C ALA A 143 14.17 6.19 -1.37
N LEU A 144 12.95 6.74 -1.36
CA LEU A 144 12.51 7.85 -2.19
C LEU A 144 11.72 8.84 -1.32
N VAL A 145 11.92 10.13 -1.54
CA VAL A 145 11.22 11.20 -0.83
C VAL A 145 10.97 12.39 -1.75
N VAL A 146 9.84 13.07 -1.57
CA VAL A 146 9.55 14.36 -2.21
C VAL A 146 9.97 15.50 -1.27
N TYR A 147 10.40 16.61 -1.85
CA TYR A 147 10.82 17.81 -1.12
C TYR A 147 9.80 18.94 -1.23
#